data_AF-A0A383C2X3-F1
#
_entry.id   AF-A0A383C2X3-F1
#
_cell.length_a   1.000
_cell.length_b   1.000
_cell.length_c   1.000
_cell.angle_alpha   90.00
_cell.angle_beta   90.00
_cell.angle_gamma   90.00
#
_symmetry.space_group_name_H-M   'P 1'
#
loop_
_entity.id
_entity.type
_entity.pdbx_description
1 polymer ?
#
loop_
_entity_poly.entity_id
_entity_poly.type
_entity_poly.pdbx_seq_one_letter_code
_entity_poly.pdbx_strand_id
1 'polypeptide(L)'
;TESGNTIGMMVKHALDNQSQEIEVSLEAENAWLELLKQAPPMMIGTTECTPGYYNNEGKGWEQSLMGGGYPFGPVAYFKYLNEWRDSGEFKGLEFRS
;
A
#
# COMPACT_ATOMS: atom_id res chain seq x y z
N THR A 1 2.37 -11.69 -10.43
CA THR A 1 1.34 -10.85 -9.77
C THR A 1 1.86 -9.44 -9.69
N GLU A 2 0.99 -8.41 -9.62
CA GLU A 2 1.39 -7.00 -9.58
C GLU A 2 2.43 -6.69 -8.49
N SER A 3 2.22 -7.23 -7.28
CA SER A 3 3.16 -7.06 -6.17
C SER A 3 4.52 -7.72 -6.44
N GLY A 4 4.53 -8.96 -6.96
CA GLY A 4 5.77 -9.67 -7.27
C GLY A 4 6.61 -8.97 -8.35
N ASN A 5 5.95 -8.44 -9.38
CA ASN A 5 6.63 -7.68 -10.44
C ASN A 5 7.24 -6.38 -9.88
N THR A 6 6.49 -5.67 -9.03
CA THR A 6 6.94 -4.40 -8.43
C THR A 6 8.12 -4.61 -7.49
N ILE A 7 8.04 -5.60 -6.59
CA ILE A 7 9.14 -5.95 -5.68
C ILE A 7 10.37 -6.42 -6.48
N GLY A 8 10.18 -7.27 -7.49
CA GLY A 8 11.27 -7.73 -8.35
C GLY A 8 12.01 -6.59 -9.04
N MET A 9 11.28 -5.57 -9.51
CA MET A 9 11.87 -4.36 -10.11
C MET A 9 12.70 -3.56 -9.10
N MET A 10 12.20 -3.37 -7.88
CA MET A 10 12.94 -2.69 -6.79
C MET A 10 14.23 -3.43 -6.42
N VAL A 11 14.15 -4.76 -6.24
CA VAL A 11 15.30 -5.60 -5.93
C VAL A 11 16.32 -5.56 -7.07
N LYS A 12 15.87 -5.63 -8.33
CA LYS A 12 16.76 -5.49 -9.48
C LYS A 12 17.50 -4.15 -9.47
N HIS A 13 16.80 -3.04 -9.22
CA HIS A 13 17.43 -1.72 -9.17
C HIS A 13 18.47 -1.61 -8.05
N ALA A 14 18.18 -2.14 -6.85
CA ALA A 14 19.14 -2.19 -5.77
C ALA A 14 20.39 -2.99 -6.12
N LEU A 15 20.23 -4.17 -6.74
CA LEU A 15 21.36 -5.01 -7.18
C LEU A 15 22.21 -4.32 -8.25
N ASP A 16 21.57 -3.70 -9.25
CA ASP A 16 22.26 -2.99 -10.34
C ASP A 16 23.07 -1.78 -9.80
N ASN A 17 22.66 -1.18 -8.69
CA ASN A 17 23.30 -0.02 -8.06
C ASN A 17 24.08 -0.34 -6.77
N GLN A 18 24.26 -1.63 -6.44
CA GLN A 18 24.98 -2.08 -5.24
C GLN A 18 24.44 -1.49 -3.92
N SER A 19 23.13 -1.31 -3.83
CA SER A 19 22.44 -0.91 -2.61
C SER A 19 22.13 -2.14 -1.74
N GLN A 20 22.34 -2.03 -0.43
CA GLN A 20 22.07 -3.07 0.56
C GLN A 20 20.71 -2.90 1.24
N GLU A 21 20.17 -1.68 1.25
CA GLU A 21 18.90 -1.36 1.89
C GLU A 21 17.97 -0.65 0.90
N ILE A 22 16.68 -0.98 0.98
CA ILE A 22 15.58 -0.29 0.28
C ILE A 22 14.58 0.11 1.36
N GLU A 23 14.48 1.41 1.63
CA GLU A 23 13.60 1.95 2.66
C GLU A 23 12.57 2.89 2.05
N VAL A 24 11.37 2.94 2.63
CA VAL A 24 10.39 3.96 2.28
C VAL A 24 10.74 5.25 3.04
N SER A 25 10.73 6.38 2.35
CA SER A 25 10.88 7.68 3.02
C SER A 25 9.66 7.94 3.91
N LEU A 26 9.88 8.56 5.07
CA LEU A 26 8.81 8.93 6.00
C LEU A 26 7.74 9.82 5.33
N GLU A 27 8.16 10.71 4.43
CA GLU A 27 7.24 11.55 3.66
C GLU A 27 6.31 10.72 2.77
N ALA A 28 6.86 9.76 2.02
CA ALA A 28 6.08 8.90 1.14
C ALA A 28 5.12 8.00 1.91
N GLU A 29 5.56 7.43 3.04
CA GLU A 29 4.71 6.63 3.92
C GLU A 29 3.55 7.48 4.46
N ASN A 30 3.83 8.65 5.01
CA ASN A 30 2.78 9.54 5.54
C ASN A 30 1.79 9.97 4.45
N ALA A 31 2.28 10.35 3.27
CA ALA A 31 1.41 10.70 2.14
C ALA A 31 0.52 9.53 1.71
N TRP A 32 1.05 8.30 1.73
CA TRP A 32 0.27 7.09 1.45
C TRP A 32 -0.79 6.84 2.52
N LEU A 33 -0.45 6.99 3.81
CA LEU A 33 -1.41 6.84 4.90
C LEU A 33 -2.52 7.89 4.85
N GLU A 34 -2.20 9.15 4.55
CA GLU A 34 -3.20 10.22 4.36
C GLU A 34 -4.12 9.95 3.16
N LEU A 35 -3.60 9.34 2.10
CA LEU A 35 -4.43 8.89 0.97
C LEU A 35 -5.38 7.76 1.39
N LEU A 36 -4.91 6.77 2.14
CA LEU A 36 -5.73 5.64 2.58
C LEU A 36 -6.84 6.06 3.55
N LYS A 37 -6.67 7.14 4.33
CA LYS A 37 -7.73 7.71 5.18
C LYS A 37 -8.95 8.20 4.41
N GLN A 38 -8.82 8.44 3.10
CA GLN A 38 -9.91 8.85 2.23
C GLN A 38 -10.75 7.66 1.73
N ALA A 39 -10.34 6.42 2.06
CA ALA A 39 -11.04 5.24 1.61
C ALA A 39 -12.45 5.20 2.20
N PRO A 40 -13.47 4.84 1.40
CA PRO A 40 -14.81 4.64 1.93
C PRO A 40 -14.80 3.48 2.93
N PRO A 41 -15.70 3.48 3.93
CA PRO A 41 -15.85 2.36 4.84
C PRO A 41 -16.06 1.04 4.07
N MET A 42 -15.47 -0.06 4.54
CA MET A 42 -15.82 -1.37 4.00
C MET A 42 -17.31 -1.63 4.22
N MET A 43 -17.99 -1.98 3.12
CA MET A 43 -19.38 -2.43 3.17
C MET A 43 -19.53 -3.81 3.84
N ILE A 44 -18.43 -4.56 3.96
CA ILE A 44 -18.37 -5.86 4.62
C ILE A 44 -17.65 -5.75 5.95
N GLY A 45 -18.12 -6.50 6.96
CA GLY A 45 -17.46 -6.51 8.27
C GLY A 45 -17.73 -5.26 9.11
N THR A 46 -18.95 -4.74 9.08
CA THR A 46 -19.39 -3.77 10.10
C THR A 46 -19.54 -4.46 11.46
N THR A 47 -19.57 -3.68 12.54
CA THR A 47 -19.79 -4.18 13.91
C THR A 47 -21.19 -4.76 14.12
N GLU A 48 -22.14 -4.46 13.24
CA GLU A 48 -23.50 -5.01 13.23
C GLU A 48 -23.57 -6.42 12.62
N CYS A 49 -22.53 -6.83 11.88
CA CYS A 49 -22.42 -8.19 11.34
C CYS A 49 -22.02 -9.20 12.42
N THR A 50 -22.18 -10.50 12.13
CA THR A 50 -21.67 -11.57 12.99
C THR A 50 -20.16 -11.39 13.22
N PRO A 51 -19.67 -11.51 14.47
CA PRO A 51 -18.24 -11.47 14.77
C PRO A 51 -17.42 -12.39 13.87
N GLY A 52 -16.34 -11.86 13.30
CA GLY A 52 -15.36 -12.63 12.54
C GLY A 52 -14.21 -11.79 12.01
N TYR A 53 -13.37 -12.41 11.18
CA TYR A 53 -12.13 -11.83 10.66
C TYR A 53 -12.30 -10.42 10.06
N TYR A 54 -13.35 -10.19 9.27
CA TYR A 54 -13.56 -8.91 8.58
C TYR A 54 -13.94 -7.75 9.51
N ASN A 55 -14.43 -8.01 10.72
CA ASN A 55 -14.87 -6.99 11.66
C ASN A 55 -14.15 -7.04 13.02
N ASN A 56 -12.96 -7.66 13.06
CA ASN A 56 -12.15 -7.79 14.28
C ASN A 56 -12.94 -8.45 15.43
N GLU A 57 -13.61 -9.57 15.14
CA GLU A 57 -14.48 -10.28 16.10
C GLU A 57 -15.55 -9.35 16.71
N GLY A 58 -16.14 -8.48 15.87
CA GLY A 58 -17.18 -7.52 16.26
C GLY A 58 -16.67 -6.21 16.89
N LYS A 59 -15.34 -6.03 17.04
CA LYS A 59 -14.75 -4.81 17.64
C LYS A 59 -14.61 -3.66 16.65
N GLY A 60 -14.72 -3.93 15.35
CA GLY A 60 -14.51 -2.94 14.31
C GLY A 60 -13.06 -2.46 14.20
N TRP A 61 -12.87 -1.41 13.39
CA TRP A 61 -11.57 -0.87 12.99
C TRP A 61 -11.47 0.64 13.23
N GLU A 62 -12.23 1.20 14.17
CA GLU A 62 -12.36 2.66 14.38
C GLU A 62 -11.03 3.42 14.54
N GLN A 63 -9.96 2.73 14.96
CA GLN A 63 -8.62 3.30 15.14
C GLN A 63 -7.60 2.78 14.12
N SER A 64 -8.04 2.05 13.09
CA SER A 64 -7.17 1.24 12.25
C SER A 64 -7.44 1.44 10.75
N LEU A 65 -6.39 1.68 9.99
CA LEU A 65 -6.43 1.69 8.53
C LEU A 65 -6.62 0.29 7.92
N MET A 66 -6.67 -0.76 8.73
CA MET A 66 -6.77 -2.15 8.28
C MET A 66 -8.12 -2.49 7.61
N GLY A 67 -9.11 -1.61 7.70
CA GLY A 67 -10.36 -1.70 6.93
C GLY A 67 -10.35 -0.93 5.61
N GLY A 68 -9.30 -0.18 5.27
CA GLY A 68 -9.28 0.70 4.11
C GLY A 68 -8.52 0.10 2.93
N GLY A 69 -9.14 0.06 1.75
CA GLY A 69 -8.44 -0.17 0.48
C GLY A 69 -7.94 1.14 -0.15
N TYR A 70 -7.36 1.06 -1.35
CA TYR A 70 -7.09 2.27 -2.13
C TYR A 70 -8.41 3.02 -2.42
N PRO A 71 -8.49 4.34 -2.16
CA PRO A 71 -9.77 5.06 -2.10
C PRO A 71 -10.55 5.09 -3.41
N PHE A 72 -9.85 4.94 -4.54
CA PHE A 72 -10.45 4.96 -5.89
C PHE A 72 -10.69 3.55 -6.46
N GLY A 73 -10.57 2.51 -5.63
CA GLY A 73 -10.82 1.12 -6.02
C GLY A 73 -9.64 0.43 -6.71
N PRO A 74 -9.78 -0.87 -6.99
CA PRO A 74 -8.66 -1.73 -7.43
C PRO A 74 -8.10 -1.36 -8.81
N VAL A 75 -8.96 -0.96 -9.76
CA VAL A 75 -8.52 -0.58 -11.12
C VAL A 75 -7.63 0.68 -11.07
N ALA A 76 -8.03 1.67 -10.27
CA ALA A 76 -7.24 2.88 -10.09
C ALA A 76 -5.92 2.59 -9.36
N TYR A 77 -5.91 1.67 -8.39
CA TYR A 77 -4.68 1.23 -7.73
C TYR A 77 -3.70 0.58 -8.72
N PHE A 78 -4.17 -0.34 -9.57
CA PHE A 78 -3.29 -0.98 -10.55
C PHE A 78 -2.76 0.01 -11.59
N LYS A 79 -3.58 0.99 -12.00
CA LYS A 79 -3.11 2.08 -12.86
C LYS A 79 -2.02 2.91 -12.17
N TYR A 80 -2.25 3.35 -10.93
CA TYR A 80 -1.28 4.08 -10.12
C TYR A 80 0.04 3.32 -9.97
N LEU A 81 -0.04 2.02 -9.64
CA LEU A 81 1.13 1.17 -9.47
C LEU A 81 1.89 0.98 -10.78
N ASN A 82 1.16 0.86 -11.90
CA ASN A 82 1.78 0.76 -13.22
C ASN A 82 2.50 2.04 -13.61
N GLU A 83 1.89 3.21 -13.43
CA GLU A 83 2.51 4.52 -13.70
C GLU A 83 3.78 4.72 -12.85
N TRP A 84 3.75 4.31 -11.58
CA TRP A 84 4.93 4.35 -10.71
C TRP A 84 6.06 3.47 -11.23
N ARG A 85 5.77 2.22 -11.65
CA ARG A 85 6.79 1.34 -12.24
C ARG A 85 7.32 1.89 -13.57
N ASP A 86 6.44 2.38 -14.44
CA ASP A 86 6.82 2.89 -15.77
C ASP A 86 7.70 4.14 -15.67
N SER A 87 7.57 4.92 -14.60
CA SER A 87 8.46 6.06 -14.34
C SER A 87 9.93 5.65 -14.15
N GLY A 88 10.17 4.49 -13.52
CA GLY A 88 11.51 4.05 -13.14
C GLY A 88 12.22 4.93 -12.12
N GLU A 89 11.55 5.96 -11.58
CA GLU A 89 12.13 6.93 -10.64
C GLU A 89 12.19 6.39 -9.21
N PHE A 90 11.45 5.32 -8.93
CA PHE A 90 11.30 4.74 -7.59
C PHE A 90 10.87 5.79 -6.54
N LYS A 91 10.02 6.75 -6.96
CA LYS A 91 9.60 7.87 -6.13
C LYS A 91 9.13 7.42 -4.75
N GLY A 92 9.74 7.98 -3.72
CA GLY A 92 9.43 7.71 -2.31
C GLY A 92 10.29 6.61 -1.67
N LEU A 93 11.12 5.90 -2.45
CA LEU A 93 12.10 4.94 -1.93
C LEU A 93 13.48 5.57 -1.81
N GLU A 94 14.21 5.14 -0.81
CA GLU A 94 15.60 5.46 -0.56
C GLU A 94 16.44 4.18 -0.69
N PHE A 95 17.51 4.26 -1.47
CA PHE A 95 18.46 3.16 -1.66
C PHE A 95 19.78 3.53 -0.96
N ARG A 96 20.29 2.63 -0.12
CA ARG A 96 21.51 2.86 0.68
C ARG A 96 22.47 1.68 0.52
N SER A 97 23.77 1.94 0.59
CA SER A 97 24.85 0.93 0.46
C SER A 97 25.46 0.54 1.79
#